data_AF-B7S0Y1-F1
#
_entry.id   AF-B7S0Y1-F1
#
_cell.length_a   1.000
_cell.length_b   1.000
_cell.length_c   1.000
_cell.angle_alpha   90.00
_cell.angle_beta   90.00
_cell.angle_gamma   90.00
#
_symmetry.space_group_name_H-M   'P 1'
#
loop_
_entity.id
_entity.type
_entity.pdbx_description
1 polymer ?
#
loop_
_entity_poly.entity_id
_entity_poly.type
_entity_poly.pdbx_seq_one_letter_code
_entity_poly.pdbx_strand_id
1 'polypeptide(L)'
;MEQYRGTTILSVRRGNSVVIGGDGQVSMGNTVMKGNARKVRRLYKDRVIAGFAGGTADAFTLFELFEAQLDKHQGHLVRAAVELAKAWRTERALRQLEALLAVADKETSLVITGNGDVIEPEDNLIAIGSGGPFAQSAARALLDNTELDARSVVEKGLAIAGDICIYTNHNRTIEELTF
;
A
#
# COMPACT_ATOMS: atom_id res chain seq x y z
N MET A 1 10.12 -7.20 21.51
CA MET A 1 8.97 -7.97 21.00
C MET A 1 9.27 -8.32 19.56
N GLU A 2 8.97 -9.55 19.13
CA GLU A 2 9.09 -9.88 17.70
C GLU A 2 8.08 -9.04 16.91
N GLN A 3 8.59 -8.30 15.94
CA GLN A 3 7.79 -7.42 15.09
C GLN A 3 6.99 -8.26 14.10
N TYR A 4 5.71 -7.93 13.89
CA TYR A 4 4.92 -8.53 12.82
C TYR A 4 5.51 -8.13 11.47
N ARG A 5 5.85 -9.12 10.65
CA ARG A 5 6.35 -8.94 9.28
C ARG A 5 5.26 -9.32 8.28
N GLY A 6 5.29 -8.70 7.10
CA GLY A 6 4.19 -8.74 6.13
C GLY A 6 3.23 -7.56 6.33
N THR A 7 2.57 -7.06 5.30
CA THR A 7 2.35 -7.59 3.94
C THR A 7 3.10 -6.74 2.92
N THR A 8 3.36 -7.30 1.75
CA THR A 8 3.88 -6.61 0.57
C THR A 8 2.73 -5.95 -0.17
N ILE A 9 2.84 -4.65 -0.41
CA ILE A 9 1.89 -3.85 -1.19
C ILE A 9 2.63 -3.29 -2.40
N LEU A 10 1.97 -3.32 -3.56
CA LEU A 10 2.46 -2.80 -4.83
C LEU A 10 1.37 -1.93 -5.46
N SER A 11 1.70 -0.68 -5.81
CA SER A 11 0.84 0.23 -6.58
C SER A 11 1.48 0.52 -7.93
N VAL A 12 0.69 0.46 -9.00
CA VAL A 12 1.11 0.86 -10.35
C VAL A 12 0.01 1.72 -10.96
N ARG A 13 0.37 2.91 -11.45
CA ARG A 13 -0.49 3.69 -12.35
C ARG A 13 0.06 3.61 -13.76
N ARG A 14 -0.79 3.21 -14.70
CA ARG A 14 -0.46 3.12 -16.13
C ARG A 14 -1.69 3.45 -16.97
N GLY A 15 -1.51 4.38 -17.93
CA GLY A 15 -2.59 4.88 -18.76
C GLY A 15 -3.73 5.45 -17.91
N ASN A 16 -4.93 4.94 -18.15
CA ASN A 16 -6.16 5.38 -17.48
C ASN A 16 -6.55 4.52 -16.27
N SER A 17 -5.55 3.90 -15.62
CA SER A 17 -5.78 3.01 -14.50
C SER A 17 -4.73 3.17 -13.41
N VAL A 18 -5.17 2.99 -12.16
CA VAL A 18 -4.27 2.76 -11.03
C VAL A 18 -4.72 1.52 -10.26
N VAL A 19 -3.75 0.68 -9.92
CA VAL A 19 -3.98 -0.60 -9.25
C VAL A 19 -3.12 -0.67 -8.01
N ILE A 20 -3.73 -1.00 -6.86
CA ILE A 20 -3.01 -1.37 -5.65
C ILE A 20 -3.31 -2.85 -5.39
N GLY A 21 -2.25 -3.65 -5.28
CA GLY A 21 -2.32 -5.03 -4.85
C GLY A 21 -1.53 -5.25 -3.57
N GLY A 22 -1.91 -6.28 -2.83
CA GLY A 22 -1.18 -6.72 -1.66
C GLY A 22 -1.33 -8.21 -1.43
N ASP A 23 -0.28 -8.84 -0.89
CA ASP A 23 -0.36 -10.22 -0.43
C ASP A 23 -1.10 -10.32 0.92
N GLY A 24 -1.34 -11.54 1.38
CA GLY A 24 -2.12 -11.82 2.58
C GLY A 24 -1.33 -12.37 3.75
N GLN A 25 -0.02 -12.52 3.64
CA GLN A 25 0.81 -13.14 4.67
C GLN A 25 1.05 -12.19 5.86
N VAL A 26 0.78 -12.70 7.05
CA VAL A 26 1.18 -12.10 8.32
C VAL A 26 2.06 -13.11 9.04
N SER A 27 3.29 -12.70 9.35
CA SER A 27 4.28 -13.51 10.04
C SER A 27 4.66 -12.88 11.38
N MET A 28 4.88 -13.73 12.39
CA MET A 28 5.48 -13.37 13.67
C MET A 28 6.80 -14.11 13.79
N GLY A 29 7.91 -13.35 13.76
CA GLY A 29 9.24 -13.94 13.62
C GLY A 29 9.33 -14.76 12.33
N ASN A 30 9.51 -16.07 12.46
CA ASN A 30 9.66 -17.00 11.35
C ASN A 30 8.41 -17.86 11.10
N THR A 31 7.33 -17.59 11.83
CA THR A 31 6.09 -18.37 11.80
C THR A 31 5.00 -17.61 11.04
N VAL A 32 4.34 -18.27 10.09
CA VAL A 32 3.16 -17.72 9.42
C VAL A 32 1.95 -17.83 10.35
N MET A 33 1.38 -16.68 10.70
CA MET A 33 0.20 -16.59 11.58
C MET A 33 -1.10 -16.62 10.78
N LYS A 34 -1.12 -15.98 9.60
CA LYS A 34 -2.29 -15.88 8.73
C LYS A 34 -1.82 -15.70 7.28
N GLY A 35 -2.47 -16.38 6.34
CA GLY A 35 -2.14 -16.26 4.91
C GLY A 35 -3.12 -15.43 4.08
N ASN A 36 -4.21 -14.93 4.68
CA ASN A 36 -5.31 -14.26 3.98
C ASN A 36 -5.73 -12.93 4.60
N ALA A 37 -4.76 -12.16 5.12
CA ALA A 37 -5.03 -10.78 5.47
C ALA A 37 -5.44 -9.98 4.24
N ARG A 38 -6.40 -9.06 4.40
CA ARG A 38 -6.79 -8.11 3.37
C ARG A 38 -6.36 -6.72 3.83
N LYS A 39 -5.23 -6.24 3.33
CA LYS A 39 -4.66 -4.92 3.67
C LYS A 39 -4.71 -3.93 2.53
N VAL A 40 -5.51 -4.23 1.50
CA VAL A 40 -5.87 -3.32 0.42
C VAL A 40 -7.38 -3.12 0.49
N ARG A 41 -7.83 -1.86 0.42
CA ARG A 41 -9.25 -1.52 0.41
C ARG A 41 -9.52 -0.24 -0.37
N ARG A 42 -10.78 -0.07 -0.76
CA ARG A 42 -11.31 1.19 -1.26
C ARG A 42 -11.72 2.10 -0.11
N LEU A 43 -11.62 3.40 -0.33
CA LEU A 43 -11.95 4.48 0.58
C LEU A 43 -12.71 5.57 -0.16
N TYR A 44 -13.39 6.44 0.59
CA TYR A 44 -13.99 7.67 0.08
C TYR A 44 -14.89 7.44 -1.15
N LYS A 45 -16.01 6.74 -0.93
CA LYS A 45 -17.00 6.42 -1.97
C LYS A 45 -16.36 5.72 -3.17
N ASP A 46 -15.45 4.78 -2.89
CA ASP A 46 -14.73 3.98 -3.87
C ASP A 46 -13.84 4.76 -4.86
N ARG A 47 -13.51 6.02 -4.56
CA ARG A 47 -12.69 6.89 -5.42
C ARG A 47 -11.21 6.92 -5.02
N VAL A 48 -10.85 6.33 -3.89
CA VAL A 48 -9.48 6.20 -3.42
C VAL A 48 -9.21 4.73 -3.12
N ILE A 49 -8.06 4.22 -3.53
CA ILE A 49 -7.56 2.90 -3.12
C ILE A 49 -6.40 3.10 -2.15
N ALA A 50 -6.34 2.26 -1.12
CA ALA A 50 -5.31 2.33 -0.11
C ALA A 50 -4.81 0.94 0.26
N GLY A 51 -3.49 0.82 0.46
CA GLY A 51 -2.79 -0.39 0.84
C GLY A 51 -1.85 -0.14 2.01
N PHE A 52 -1.76 -1.07 2.94
CA PHE A 52 -1.03 -0.88 4.19
C PHE A 52 0.00 -2.00 4.44
N ALA A 53 1.20 -1.63 4.88
CA ALA A 53 2.24 -2.54 5.33
C ALA A 53 2.62 -2.25 6.80
N GLY A 54 2.44 -3.23 7.68
CA GLY A 54 2.61 -3.12 9.13
C GLY A 54 1.67 -4.03 9.92
N GLY A 55 1.52 -3.77 11.23
CA GLY A 55 0.62 -4.52 12.11
C GLY A 55 -0.87 -4.40 11.72
N THR A 56 -1.63 -5.50 11.82
CA THR A 56 -3.04 -5.51 11.38
C THR A 56 -3.92 -4.50 12.16
N ALA A 57 -3.67 -4.31 13.47
CA ALA A 57 -4.43 -3.35 14.28
C ALA A 57 -4.21 -1.89 13.84
N ASP A 58 -2.97 -1.58 13.46
CA ASP A 58 -2.55 -0.27 12.98
C ASP A 58 -3.24 0.06 11.64
N ALA A 59 -3.41 -0.95 10.77
CA ALA A 59 -4.05 -0.82 9.47
C ALA A 59 -5.48 -0.28 9.57
N PHE A 60 -6.30 -0.87 10.45
CA PHE A 60 -7.69 -0.46 10.64
C PHE A 60 -7.78 0.99 11.10
N THR A 61 -7.01 1.34 12.14
CA THR A 61 -6.96 2.69 12.70
C THR A 61 -6.55 3.72 11.65
N LEU A 62 -5.47 3.47 10.90
CA LEU A 62 -4.97 4.42 9.92
C LEU A 62 -5.90 4.62 8.75
N PHE A 63 -6.58 3.57 8.30
CA PHE A 63 -7.54 3.76 7.24
C PHE A 63 -8.80 4.52 7.71
N GLU A 64 -9.30 4.29 8.92
CA GLU A 64 -10.42 5.07 9.49
C GLU A 64 -10.04 6.54 9.64
N LEU A 65 -8.85 6.82 10.15
CA LEU A 65 -8.32 8.18 10.26
C LEU A 65 -8.17 8.83 8.87
N PHE A 66 -7.65 8.09 7.89
CA PHE A 66 -7.49 8.62 6.54
C PHE A 66 -8.83 8.89 5.85
N GLU A 67 -9.81 8.00 6.02
CA GLU A 67 -11.17 8.18 5.52
C GLU A 67 -11.84 9.43 6.10
N ALA A 68 -11.68 9.66 7.40
CA ALA A 68 -12.14 10.89 8.04
C ALA A 68 -11.46 12.15 7.47
N GLN A 69 -10.16 12.10 7.15
CA GLN A 69 -9.47 13.20 6.49
C GLN A 69 -9.96 13.43 5.05
N LEU A 70 -10.21 12.36 4.30
CA LEU A 70 -10.79 12.45 2.96
C LEU A 70 -12.18 13.11 2.99
N ASP A 71 -13.04 12.73 3.93
CA ASP A 71 -14.36 13.34 4.08
C ASP A 71 -14.27 14.83 4.45
N LYS A 72 -13.41 15.17 5.42
CA LYS A 72 -13.18 16.56 5.85
C LYS A 72 -12.63 17.44 4.73
N HIS A 73 -11.84 16.87 3.84
CA HIS A 73 -11.19 17.57 2.74
C HIS A 73 -11.83 17.29 1.38
N GLN A 74 -13.08 16.82 1.36
CA GLN A 74 -13.88 16.63 0.14
C GLN A 74 -13.16 15.78 -0.93
N GLY A 75 -12.37 14.80 -0.51
CA GLY A 75 -11.65 13.89 -1.39
C GLY A 75 -10.33 14.41 -1.94
N HIS A 76 -9.83 15.57 -1.51
CA HIS A 76 -8.51 16.05 -1.92
C HIS A 76 -7.39 15.18 -1.32
N LEU A 77 -6.91 14.19 -2.09
CA LEU A 77 -5.98 13.16 -1.64
C LEU A 77 -4.72 13.73 -1.00
N VAL A 78 -4.01 14.63 -1.69
CA VAL A 78 -2.75 15.23 -1.20
C VAL A 78 -2.99 15.97 0.13
N ARG A 79 -4.08 16.73 0.22
CA ARG A 79 -4.41 17.48 1.44
C ARG A 79 -4.74 16.54 2.60
N ALA A 80 -5.56 15.53 2.37
CA ALA A 80 -5.89 14.53 3.37
C ALA A 80 -4.64 13.76 3.83
N ALA A 81 -3.72 13.45 2.91
CA ALA A 81 -2.47 12.75 3.21
C ALA A 81 -1.56 13.59 4.12
N VAL A 82 -1.41 14.89 3.82
CA VAL A 82 -0.63 15.83 4.65
C VAL A 82 -1.24 15.98 6.03
N GLU A 83 -2.57 16.09 6.15
CA GLU A 83 -3.22 16.21 7.46
C GLU A 83 -3.13 14.93 8.29
N LEU A 84 -3.24 13.75 7.66
CA LEU A 84 -2.96 12.48 8.32
C LEU A 84 -1.51 12.42 8.80
N ALA A 85 -0.54 12.76 7.95
CA ALA A 85 0.87 12.72 8.29
C ALA A 85 1.21 13.62 9.49
N LYS A 86 0.60 14.81 9.55
CA LYS A 86 0.70 15.72 10.71
C LYS A 86 0.13 15.07 11.97
N ALA A 87 -1.07 14.51 11.92
CA ALA A 87 -1.69 13.81 13.05
C ALA A 87 -0.83 12.63 13.52
N TRP A 88 -0.35 11.81 12.58
CA TRP A 88 0.48 10.64 12.85
C TRP A 88 1.78 11.01 13.59
N ARG A 89 2.44 12.10 13.18
CA ARG A 89 3.65 12.60 13.84
C ARG A 89 3.36 13.22 15.22
N THR A 90 2.23 13.91 15.38
CA THR A 90 1.95 14.70 16.59
C THR A 90 1.29 13.89 17.71
N GLU A 91 0.47 12.90 17.36
CA GLU A 91 -0.26 12.09 18.33
C GLU A 91 0.61 10.99 18.93
N ARG A 92 0.69 10.94 20.26
CA ARG A 92 1.53 9.97 20.98
C ARG A 92 1.16 8.52 20.67
N ALA A 93 -0.12 8.23 20.49
CA ALA A 93 -0.60 6.89 20.19
C ALA A 93 -0.18 6.44 18.78
N LEU A 94 -0.21 7.34 17.79
CA LEU A 94 0.07 7.02 16.39
C LEU A 94 1.57 6.91 16.09
N ARG A 95 2.43 7.64 16.81
CA ARG A 95 3.90 7.56 16.63
C ARG A 95 4.52 6.19 16.87
N GLN A 96 3.80 5.29 17.55
CA GLN A 96 4.29 3.94 17.84
C GLN A 96 4.02 2.96 16.69
N LEU A 97 3.22 3.37 15.70
CA LEU A 97 2.87 2.53 14.55
C LEU A 97 4.08 2.47 13.60
N GLU A 98 4.66 1.28 13.48
CA GLU A 98 5.77 1.02 12.55
C GLU A 98 5.20 0.58 11.20
N ALA A 99 4.63 1.53 10.47
CA ALA A 99 3.89 1.21 9.26
C ALA A 99 3.98 2.25 8.14
N LEU A 100 3.66 1.77 6.94
CA LEU A 100 3.61 2.54 5.70
C LEU A 100 2.22 2.39 5.06
N LEU A 101 1.70 3.49 4.54
CA LEU A 101 0.41 3.56 3.89
C LEU A 101 0.59 4.06 2.45
N ALA A 102 0.25 3.24 1.47
CA ALA A 102 0.17 3.61 0.06
C ALA A 102 -1.28 4.00 -0.28
N VAL A 103 -1.49 5.16 -0.89
CA VAL A 103 -2.82 5.65 -1.27
C VAL A 103 -2.80 6.17 -2.69
N ALA A 104 -3.88 5.99 -3.44
CA ALA A 104 -3.99 6.51 -4.79
C ALA A 104 -5.43 6.85 -5.17
N ASP A 105 -5.60 7.91 -5.96
CA ASP A 105 -6.85 8.26 -6.63
C ASP A 105 -6.64 8.30 -8.16
N LYS A 106 -7.55 8.93 -8.91
CA LYS A 106 -7.43 9.04 -10.38
C LYS A 106 -6.23 9.89 -10.84
N GLU A 107 -5.70 10.78 -10.01
CA GLU A 107 -4.67 11.77 -10.38
C GLU A 107 -3.32 11.45 -9.76
N THR A 108 -3.29 11.08 -8.48
CA THR A 108 -2.05 11.04 -7.66
C THR A 108 -1.91 9.72 -6.93
N SER A 109 -0.66 9.28 -6.72
CA SER A 109 -0.29 8.14 -5.87
C SER A 109 0.70 8.60 -4.81
N LEU A 110 0.48 8.28 -3.54
CA LEU A 110 1.29 8.77 -2.42
C LEU A 110 1.65 7.64 -1.45
N VAL A 111 2.80 7.78 -0.81
CA VAL A 111 3.22 7.01 0.37
C VAL A 111 3.20 7.94 1.58
N ILE A 112 2.56 7.49 2.66
CA ILE A 112 2.50 8.18 3.95
C ILE A 112 3.22 7.34 4.99
N THR A 113 4.11 7.96 5.76
CA THR A 113 4.94 7.30 6.77
C THR A 113 4.59 7.75 8.18
N GLY A 114 4.86 6.91 9.18
CA GLY A 114 4.70 7.28 10.59
C GLY A 114 5.60 8.42 11.08
N ASN A 115 6.63 8.78 10.32
CA ASN A 115 7.49 9.94 10.60
C ASN A 115 6.84 11.27 10.15
N GLY A 116 5.70 11.20 9.46
CA GLY A 116 4.97 12.35 8.94
C GLY A 116 5.42 12.77 7.55
N ASP A 117 6.04 11.88 6.79
CA ASP A 117 6.41 12.14 5.40
C ASP A 117 5.25 11.80 4.46
N VAL A 118 5.08 12.62 3.43
CA VAL A 118 4.18 12.36 2.29
C VAL A 118 5.04 12.39 1.03
N ILE A 119 5.13 11.25 0.35
CA ILE A 119 6.06 11.05 -0.74
C ILE A 119 5.26 10.64 -1.98
N GLU A 120 5.40 11.42 -3.05
CA GLU A 120 4.95 11.02 -4.37
C GLU A 120 6.10 10.27 -5.07
N PRO A 121 5.89 9.01 -5.50
CA PRO A 121 6.94 8.19 -6.10
C PRO A 121 7.27 8.66 -7.52
N GLU A 122 8.52 8.44 -7.93
CA GLU A 122 8.90 8.52 -9.33
C GLU A 122 8.26 7.37 -10.13
N ASP A 123 8.00 7.60 -11.42
CA ASP A 123 7.49 6.60 -12.36
C ASP A 123 6.16 5.92 -11.95
N ASN A 124 5.37 6.57 -11.09
CA ASN A 124 4.03 6.12 -10.72
C ASN A 124 3.97 4.69 -10.13
N LEU A 125 5.07 4.27 -9.49
CA LEU A 125 5.27 2.93 -8.92
C LEU A 125 5.55 3.02 -7.42
N ILE A 126 4.72 2.35 -6.59
CA ILE A 126 4.95 2.24 -5.14
C ILE A 126 5.13 0.78 -4.78
N ALA A 127 6.14 0.47 -3.98
CA ALA A 127 6.21 -0.82 -3.29
C ALA A 127 6.59 -0.61 -1.83
N ILE A 128 5.82 -1.21 -0.92
CA ILE A 128 6.07 -1.15 0.53
C ILE A 128 5.92 -2.54 1.15
N GLY A 129 6.49 -2.72 2.34
CA GLY A 129 6.42 -3.98 3.09
C GLY A 129 7.56 -4.96 2.78
N SER A 130 7.45 -6.16 3.33
CA SER A 130 8.57 -7.10 3.45
C SER A 130 9.15 -7.58 2.12
N GLY A 131 8.33 -7.75 1.09
CA GLY A 131 8.73 -8.08 -0.28
C GLY A 131 8.75 -6.89 -1.23
N GLY A 132 8.65 -5.66 -0.71
CA GLY A 132 8.56 -4.43 -1.50
C GLY A 132 9.66 -4.29 -2.56
N PRO A 133 10.95 -4.42 -2.22
CA PRO A 133 12.04 -4.31 -3.20
C PRO A 133 11.97 -5.33 -4.34
N PHE A 134 11.53 -6.56 -4.08
CA PHE A 134 11.36 -7.58 -5.11
C PHE A 134 10.19 -7.25 -6.04
N ALA A 135 9.06 -6.87 -5.47
CA ALA A 135 7.88 -6.43 -6.22
C ALA A 135 8.18 -5.19 -7.07
N GLN A 136 8.91 -4.22 -6.52
CA GLN A 136 9.33 -3.00 -7.21
C GLN A 136 10.24 -3.31 -8.40
N SER A 137 11.27 -4.14 -8.18
CA SER A 137 12.23 -4.50 -9.24
C SER A 137 11.54 -5.21 -10.40
N ALA A 138 10.63 -6.15 -10.07
CA ALA A 138 9.82 -6.85 -11.06
C ALA A 138 8.89 -5.91 -11.82
N ALA A 139 8.12 -5.08 -11.10
CA ALA A 139 7.19 -4.14 -11.70
C ALA A 139 7.90 -3.11 -12.59
N ARG A 140 9.05 -2.59 -12.16
CA ARG A 140 9.86 -1.67 -12.94
C ARG A 140 10.32 -2.29 -14.26
N ALA A 141 10.88 -3.50 -14.21
CA ALA A 141 11.30 -4.21 -15.41
C ALA A 141 10.13 -4.43 -16.39
N LEU A 142 8.93 -4.75 -15.89
CA LEU A 142 7.74 -4.93 -16.72
C LEU A 142 7.24 -3.61 -17.31
N LEU A 143 7.25 -2.51 -16.55
CA LEU A 143 6.83 -1.20 -17.04
C LEU A 143 7.75 -0.71 -18.18
N ASP A 144 9.05 -0.90 -18.03
CA ASP A 144 10.05 -0.40 -18.98
C ASP A 144 10.12 -1.23 -20.27
N ASN A 145 9.75 -2.52 -20.22
CA ASN A 145 10.02 -3.48 -21.31
C ASN A 145 8.77 -4.15 -21.89
N THR A 146 7.57 -3.80 -21.45
CA THR A 146 6.33 -4.43 -21.92
C THR A 146 5.17 -3.45 -22.05
N GLU A 147 4.13 -3.84 -22.79
CA GLU A 147 2.86 -3.10 -22.91
C GLU A 147 1.77 -3.61 -21.95
N LEU A 148 2.14 -4.33 -20.89
CA LEU A 148 1.19 -4.88 -19.92
C LEU A 148 0.38 -3.78 -19.21
N ASP A 149 -0.91 -4.01 -18.98
CA ASP A 149 -1.75 -3.12 -18.18
C ASP A 149 -1.31 -3.07 -16.70
N ALA A 150 -1.76 -2.04 -15.97
CA ALA A 150 -1.37 -1.84 -14.57
C ALA A 150 -1.67 -3.06 -13.70
N ARG A 151 -2.82 -3.71 -13.94
CA ARG A 151 -3.24 -4.90 -13.21
C ARG A 151 -2.28 -6.08 -13.42
N SER A 152 -1.92 -6.38 -14.67
CA SER A 152 -0.99 -7.46 -14.99
C SER A 152 0.39 -7.21 -14.38
N VAL A 153 0.86 -5.95 -14.38
CA VAL A 153 2.13 -5.59 -13.73
C VAL A 153 2.06 -5.84 -12.23
N VAL A 154 0.99 -5.43 -11.55
CA VAL A 154 0.81 -5.67 -10.12
C VAL A 154 0.73 -7.17 -9.80
N GLU A 155 -0.05 -7.93 -10.56
CA GLU A 155 -0.21 -9.38 -10.38
C GLU A 155 1.13 -10.11 -10.53
N LYS A 156 1.91 -9.80 -11.59
CA LYS A 156 3.22 -10.41 -11.83
C LYS A 156 4.26 -9.97 -10.81
N GLY A 157 4.28 -8.68 -10.45
CA GLY A 157 5.21 -8.13 -9.47
C GLY A 157 5.04 -8.78 -8.09
N LEU A 158 3.79 -8.93 -7.63
CA LEU A 158 3.49 -9.64 -6.39
C LEU A 158 3.74 -11.14 -6.49
N ALA A 159 3.61 -11.76 -7.67
CA ALA A 159 3.97 -13.15 -7.87
C ALA A 159 5.45 -13.40 -7.65
N ILE A 160 6.29 -12.62 -8.32
CA ILE A 160 7.74 -12.72 -8.20
C ILE A 160 8.19 -12.43 -6.77
N ALA A 161 7.56 -11.46 -6.10
CA ALA A 161 7.83 -11.21 -4.69
C ALA A 161 7.46 -12.40 -3.79
N GLY A 162 6.34 -13.09 -4.06
CA GLY A 162 5.92 -14.29 -3.34
C GLY A 162 6.82 -15.51 -3.58
N ASP A 163 7.43 -15.61 -4.76
CA ASP A 163 8.39 -16.69 -5.09
C ASP A 163 9.75 -16.51 -4.39
N ILE A 164 10.10 -15.28 -3.99
CA ILE A 164 11.43 -14.93 -3.46
C ILE A 164 11.39 -14.62 -1.97
N CYS A 165 10.42 -13.83 -1.52
CA CYS A 165 10.34 -13.33 -0.15
C CYS A 165 9.60 -14.30 0.75
N ILE A 166 10.27 -14.86 1.76
CA ILE A 166 9.66 -15.75 2.76
C ILE A 166 8.51 -15.11 3.57
N TYR A 167 8.35 -13.79 3.48
CA TYR A 167 7.30 -13.00 4.15
C TYR A 167 6.18 -12.54 3.22
N THR A 168 6.14 -13.03 1.98
CA THR A 168 5.13 -12.69 0.96
C THR A 168 4.56 -13.99 0.40
N ASN A 169 3.24 -14.10 0.25
CA ASN A 169 2.62 -15.28 -0.35
C ASN A 169 1.87 -14.97 -1.66
N HIS A 170 1.26 -16.01 -2.23
CA HIS A 170 0.48 -15.91 -3.48
C HIS A 170 -0.99 -15.54 -3.27
N ASN A 171 -1.43 -15.34 -2.02
CA ASN A 171 -2.82 -14.96 -1.77
C ASN A 171 -2.93 -13.44 -1.82
N ARG A 172 -3.60 -12.91 -2.84
CA ARG A 172 -3.57 -11.49 -3.16
C ARG A 172 -4.95 -10.86 -3.06
N THR A 173 -4.98 -9.61 -2.62
CA THR A 173 -6.11 -8.70 -2.77
C THR A 173 -5.67 -7.58 -3.71
N ILE A 174 -6.47 -7.28 -4.73
CA ILE A 174 -6.14 -6.29 -5.75
C ILE A 174 -7.35 -5.39 -5.95
N GLU A 175 -7.14 -4.09 -5.83
CA GLU A 175 -8.13 -3.05 -6.10
C GLU A 175 -7.65 -2.13 -7.22
N GLU A 176 -8.60 -1.66 -8.02
CA GLU A 176 -8.34 -0.97 -9.28
C GLU A 176 -9.30 0.20 -9.49
N LEU A 177 -8.77 1.35 -9.90
CA LEU A 177 -9.53 2.51 -10.35
C LEU A 177 -9.26 2.73 -11.83
N THR A 178 -10.31 2.71 -12.64
CA THR A 178 -10.29 3.06 -14.07
C THR A 178 -11.00 4.40 -14.29
N PHE A 179 -10.47 5.25 -15.15
CA PHE A 179 -10.98 6.62 -15.36
C PHE A 179 -10.93 7.12 -16.81
#